data_AF-A0A352VLE4-F1
#
_entry.id   AF-A0A352VLE4-F1
#
_cell.length_a   1.000
_cell.length_b   1.000
_cell.length_c   1.000
_cell.angle_alpha   90.00
_cell.angle_beta   90.00
_cell.angle_gamma   90.00
#
_symmetry.space_group_name_H-M   'P 1'
#
loop_
_entity.id
_entity.type
_entity.pdbx_description
1 polymer ?
#
loop_
_entity_poly.entity_id
_entity_poly.type
_entity_poly.pdbx_seq_one_letter_code
_entity_poly.pdbx_strand_id
1 'polypeptide(L)'
;MTVAMSAPAQAQVYEERRTDTKDPIEKPLLAAPNSAMARNATVVKWIRNPAKSPEDDVTAADFTFEVLRPGPGRMICYDLTGWPGERPWSVECVSSDANMARIAQNRA
;
A
#
# COMPACT_ATOMS: atom_id res chain seq x y z
N MET A 1 -37.60 -21.21 5.89
CA MET A 1 -37.10 -19.95 6.49
C MET A 1 -35.58 -19.99 6.38
N THR A 2 -35.01 -19.29 5.39
CA THR A 2 -33.55 -19.16 5.23
C THR A 2 -33.05 -18.05 6.15
N VAL A 3 -32.26 -18.41 7.15
CA VAL A 3 -31.58 -17.44 8.01
C VAL A 3 -30.39 -16.90 7.21
N ALA A 4 -30.46 -15.65 6.77
CA ALA A 4 -29.30 -14.96 6.22
C ALA A 4 -28.27 -14.81 7.35
N MET A 5 -27.15 -15.52 7.25
CA MET A 5 -26.03 -15.36 8.17
C MET A 5 -25.41 -13.98 7.94
N SER A 6 -25.80 -13.00 8.77
CA SER A 6 -25.19 -11.68 8.77
C SER A 6 -23.72 -11.82 9.16
N ALA A 7 -22.81 -11.39 8.27
CA ALA A 7 -21.39 -11.33 8.58
C ALA A 7 -21.15 -10.42 9.82
N PRO A 8 -20.18 -10.76 10.69
CA PRO A 8 -19.94 -9.99 11.91
C PRO A 8 -19.57 -8.53 11.56
N ALA A 9 -19.88 -7.58 12.44
CA ALA A 9 -19.63 -6.15 12.19
C ALA A 9 -18.16 -5.84 11.83
N GLN A 10 -17.20 -6.61 12.36
CA GLN A 10 -15.79 -6.50 11.98
C GLN A 10 -15.52 -6.87 10.52
N ALA A 11 -16.34 -7.77 9.96
CA ALA A 11 -16.27 -8.14 8.56
C ALA A 11 -16.68 -6.98 7.65
N GLN A 12 -17.79 -6.33 8.02
CA GLN A 12 -18.32 -5.20 7.28
C GLN A 12 -17.38 -4.00 7.34
N VAL A 13 -16.74 -3.76 8.48
CA VAL A 13 -15.71 -2.70 8.64
C VAL A 13 -14.46 -2.99 7.80
N TYR A 14 -14.04 -4.26 7.61
CA TYR A 14 -12.93 -4.55 6.69
C TYR A 14 -13.34 -4.27 5.24
N GLU A 15 -14.58 -4.59 4.88
CA GLU A 15 -15.09 -4.53 3.51
C GLU A 15 -15.36 -3.08 3.10
N GLU A 16 -15.86 -2.28 4.03
CA GLU A 16 -16.05 -0.83 3.89
C GLU A 16 -14.71 -0.08 3.86
N ARG A 17 -13.74 -0.46 4.71
CA ARG A 17 -12.35 0.07 4.64
C ARG A 17 -11.65 -0.30 3.34
N ARG A 18 -11.98 -1.45 2.73
CA ARG A 18 -11.49 -1.85 1.41
C ARG A 18 -12.05 -0.95 0.30
N THR A 19 -13.24 -0.37 0.49
CA THR A 19 -13.89 0.49 -0.50
C THR A 19 -13.66 1.99 -0.28
N ASP A 20 -13.25 2.42 0.91
CA ASP A 20 -13.08 3.84 1.29
C ASP A 20 -11.63 4.36 1.20
N THR A 21 -10.93 4.04 0.12
CA THR A 21 -9.74 4.81 -0.25
C THR A 21 -10.02 5.48 -1.57
N LYS A 22 -9.98 6.82 -1.57
CA LYS A 22 -9.63 7.59 -2.77
C LYS A 22 -8.58 6.80 -3.54
N ASP A 23 -8.87 6.53 -4.80
CA ASP A 23 -8.19 5.62 -5.72
C ASP A 23 -6.77 5.23 -5.26
N PRO A 24 -6.45 3.93 -5.08
CA PRO A 24 -5.11 3.48 -4.67
C PRO A 24 -3.97 3.98 -5.57
N ILE A 25 -4.29 4.55 -6.74
CA ILE A 25 -3.38 5.30 -7.60
C ILE A 25 -3.22 6.77 -7.15
N GLU A 26 -4.29 7.48 -6.82
CA GLU A 26 -4.27 8.92 -6.53
C GLU A 26 -3.62 9.25 -5.18
N LYS A 27 -3.92 8.48 -4.13
CA LYS A 27 -3.41 8.74 -2.78
C LYS A 27 -1.87 8.78 -2.72
N PRO A 28 -1.13 7.79 -3.25
CA PRO A 28 0.33 7.84 -3.30
C PRO A 28 0.91 9.08 -4.00
N LEU A 29 0.23 9.59 -5.01
CA LEU A 29 0.69 10.73 -5.81
C LEU A 29 0.67 12.05 -5.05
N LEU A 30 0.02 12.11 -3.88
CA LEU A 30 0.06 13.26 -2.99
C LEU A 30 1.47 13.52 -2.43
N ALA A 31 2.33 12.50 -2.38
CA ALA A 31 3.73 12.65 -1.98
C ALA A 31 4.64 13.19 -3.10
N ALA A 32 4.15 13.27 -4.33
CA ALA A 32 4.96 13.73 -5.46
C ALA A 32 5.28 15.23 -5.32
N PRO A 33 6.53 15.68 -5.61
CA PRO A 33 6.91 17.08 -5.42
C PRO A 33 6.11 18.09 -6.26
N ASN A 34 5.58 17.65 -7.41
CA ASN A 34 4.74 18.46 -8.28
C ASN A 34 3.89 17.59 -9.22
N SER A 35 2.92 18.20 -9.90
CA SER A 35 1.97 17.50 -10.77
C SER A 35 2.61 16.86 -12.01
N ALA A 36 3.71 17.40 -12.54
CA ALA A 36 4.40 16.80 -13.68
C ALA A 36 5.10 15.50 -13.28
N MET A 37 5.74 15.48 -12.11
CA MET A 37 6.34 14.27 -11.54
C MET A 37 5.26 13.24 -11.17
N ALA A 38 4.13 13.69 -10.60
CA ALA A 38 2.99 12.82 -10.28
C ALA A 38 2.42 12.11 -11.52
N ARG A 39 2.31 12.81 -12.66
CA ARG A 39 1.85 12.21 -13.93
C ARG A 39 2.82 11.16 -14.48
N ASN A 40 4.12 11.34 -14.25
CA ASN A 40 5.15 10.46 -14.78
C ASN A 40 5.59 9.34 -13.81
N ALA A 41 5.13 9.36 -12.55
CA ALA A 41 5.52 8.40 -11.53
C ALA A 41 4.85 7.04 -11.77
N THR A 42 5.60 5.98 -11.53
CA THR A 42 5.03 4.64 -11.34
C THR A 42 4.35 4.61 -9.97
N VAL A 43 3.14 4.07 -9.90
CA VAL A 43 2.43 3.87 -8.63
C VAL A 43 2.41 2.40 -8.29
N VAL A 44 2.86 2.08 -7.08
CA VAL A 44 2.91 0.71 -6.58
C VAL A 44 2.16 0.59 -5.26
N LYS A 45 1.71 -0.62 -4.97
CA LYS A 45 1.10 -0.97 -3.70
C LYS A 45 1.90 -2.07 -3.03
N TRP A 46 2.27 -1.82 -1.78
CA TRP A 46 2.88 -2.83 -0.94
C TRP A 46 1.88 -3.94 -0.61
N ILE A 47 2.34 -5.18 -0.70
CA ILE A 47 1.60 -6.39 -0.39
C ILE A 47 2.33 -7.09 0.75
N ARG A 48 1.68 -7.17 1.91
CA ARG A 48 2.15 -8.02 3.01
C ARG A 48 1.79 -9.48 2.71
N ASN A 49 2.71 -10.39 2.99
CA ASN A 49 2.50 -11.83 2.89
C ASN A 49 1.31 -12.25 3.79
N PRO A 50 0.20 -12.75 3.21
CA PRO A 50 -0.98 -13.10 3.99
C PRO A 50 -0.80 -14.38 4.80
N ALA A 51 0.21 -15.21 4.49
CA ALA A 51 0.51 -16.43 5.24
C ALA A 51 1.18 -16.18 6.60
N LYS A 52 1.63 -14.94 6.86
CA LYS A 52 2.26 -14.56 8.12
C LYS A 52 1.21 -14.12 9.15
N SER A 53 1.28 -14.70 10.35
CA SER A 53 0.43 -14.30 11.46
C SER A 53 0.62 -12.81 11.76
N PRO A 54 -0.41 -12.08 12.22
CA PRO A 54 -0.24 -10.75 12.79
C PRO A 54 0.68 -10.72 14.02
N GLU A 55 0.87 -11.88 14.67
CA GLU A 55 1.68 -12.05 15.89
C GLU A 55 3.15 -12.35 15.58
N ASP A 56 3.46 -12.76 14.35
CA ASP A 56 4.84 -13.07 13.94
C ASP A 56 5.64 -11.79 13.73
N ASP A 57 6.94 -11.87 14.02
CA ASP A 57 7.90 -10.83 13.64
C ASP A 57 7.81 -10.55 12.13
N VAL A 58 7.73 -9.26 11.81
CA VAL A 58 7.63 -8.79 10.43
C VAL A 58 9.03 -8.62 9.87
N THR A 59 9.30 -9.26 8.74
CA THR A 59 10.59 -9.19 8.05
C THR A 59 10.45 -8.55 6.67
N ALA A 60 11.56 -8.09 6.10
CA ALA A 60 11.57 -7.51 4.75
C ALA A 60 11.05 -8.48 3.67
N ALA A 61 11.24 -9.79 3.88
CA ALA A 61 10.77 -10.84 2.98
C ALA A 61 9.25 -11.02 3.02
N ASP A 62 8.58 -10.44 4.02
CA ASP A 62 7.12 -10.48 4.15
C ASP A 62 6.43 -9.41 3.34
N PHE A 63 7.18 -8.58 2.60
CA PHE A 63 6.61 -7.58 1.71
C PHE A 63 7.08 -7.76 0.27
N THR A 64 6.12 -7.73 -0.64
CA THR A 64 6.32 -7.52 -2.07
C THR A 64 5.52 -6.31 -2.51
N PHE A 65 5.54 -5.96 -3.79
CA PHE A 65 4.71 -4.89 -4.31
C PHE A 65 4.13 -5.24 -5.68
N GLU A 66 2.95 -4.72 -5.96
CA GLU A 66 2.34 -4.73 -7.29
C GLU A 66 2.41 -3.34 -7.92
N VAL A 67 2.59 -3.29 -9.24
CA VAL A 67 2.49 -2.05 -10.01
C VAL A 67 1.02 -1.80 -10.33
N LEU A 68 0.45 -0.73 -9.78
CA LEU A 68 -0.91 -0.31 -10.06
C LEU A 68 -0.99 0.53 -11.34
N ARG A 69 0.02 1.39 -11.56
CA ARG A 69 0.12 2.23 -12.75
C ARG A 69 1.59 2.39 -13.16
N PRO A 70 1.98 1.99 -14.38
CA PRO A 70 3.32 2.29 -14.88
C PRO A 70 3.45 3.79 -15.21
N GLY A 71 4.62 4.36 -14.97
CA GLY A 71 4.97 5.72 -15.35
C GLY A 71 6.22 5.75 -16.25
N PRO A 72 6.36 6.73 -17.15
CA PRO A 72 7.54 6.90 -17.99
C PRO A 72 8.76 7.47 -17.24
N GLY A 73 8.59 7.94 -16.00
CA GLY A 73 9.67 8.47 -15.16
C GLY A 73 10.31 7.40 -14.26
N ARG A 74 11.37 7.78 -13.55
CA ARG A 74 12.04 6.91 -12.58
C ARG A 74 11.40 6.91 -11.18
N MET A 75 10.57 7.91 -10.90
CA MET A 75 9.93 8.07 -9.60
C MET A 75 8.89 6.98 -9.37
N ILE A 76 8.86 6.47 -8.13
CA ILE A 76 7.85 5.53 -7.68
C ILE A 76 7.16 6.12 -6.46
N CYS A 77 5.84 6.15 -6.46
CA CYS A 77 5.03 6.58 -5.33
C CYS A 77 4.21 5.41 -4.79
N TYR A 78 4.11 5.31 -3.46
CA TYR A 78 3.38 4.24 -2.79
C TYR A 78 2.73 4.71 -1.49
N ASP A 79 1.72 3.96 -1.08
CA ASP A 79 1.08 4.08 0.23
C ASP A 79 1.70 3.08 1.20
N LEU A 80 2.00 3.52 2.41
CA LEU A 80 2.54 2.70 3.50
C LEU A 80 1.45 2.20 4.45
N THR A 81 0.19 2.52 4.19
CA THR A 81 -0.94 2.00 4.96
C THR A 81 -0.89 0.47 4.94
N GLY A 82 -0.72 -0.14 6.12
CA GLY A 82 -0.57 -1.61 6.28
C GLY A 82 0.83 -2.05 6.69
N TRP A 83 1.83 -1.17 6.65
CA TRP A 83 3.12 -1.41 7.31
C TRP A 83 3.01 -1.27 8.84
N PRO A 84 3.75 -2.07 9.63
CA PRO A 84 3.77 -1.94 11.08
C PRO A 84 4.20 -0.53 11.53
N GLY A 85 3.45 0.06 12.46
CA GLY A 85 3.76 1.38 13.03
C GLY A 85 3.45 2.59 12.13
N GLU A 86 2.99 2.36 10.90
CA GLU A 86 2.68 3.46 9.98
C GLU A 86 1.32 4.09 10.26
N ARG A 87 1.28 5.42 10.11
CA ARG A 87 0.07 6.18 10.31
C ARG A 87 -0.84 6.07 9.07
N PRO A 88 -2.15 6.26 9.24
CA PRO A 88 -3.02 6.49 8.10
C PRO A 88 -2.50 7.64 7.25
N TRP A 89 -2.51 7.49 5.93
CA TRP A 89 -2.00 8.48 4.95
C TRP A 89 -0.48 8.66 4.91
N SER A 90 0.30 7.76 5.51
CA SER A 90 1.73 7.68 5.21
C SER A 90 1.93 7.33 3.73
N VAL A 91 2.32 8.31 2.93
CA VAL A 91 2.61 8.17 1.50
C VAL A 91 4.01 8.67 1.21
N GLU A 92 4.71 8.01 0.30
CA GLU A 92 6.08 8.36 -0.06
C GLU A 92 6.31 8.22 -1.55
N CYS A 93 7.30 8.96 -2.05
CA CYS A 93 7.87 8.75 -3.38
C CYS A 93 9.39 8.59 -3.29
N VAL A 94 9.94 7.65 -4.05
CA VAL A 94 11.39 7.46 -4.23
C VAL A 94 11.79 7.67 -5.68
N SER A 95 13.07 7.98 -5.90
CA SER A 95 13.61 8.31 -7.22
C SER A 95 13.87 7.11 -8.15
N SER A 96 13.73 5.87 -7.67
CA SER A 96 13.95 4.63 -8.44
C SER A 96 13.35 3.40 -7.75
N ASP A 97 12.95 2.41 -8.55
CA ASP A 97 12.64 1.02 -8.15
C ASP A 97 13.75 0.32 -7.38
N ALA A 98 15.02 0.60 -7.69
CA ALA A 98 16.17 0.03 -6.99
C ALA A 98 16.14 0.29 -5.46
N ASN A 99 15.41 1.31 -5.00
CA ASN A 99 15.27 1.61 -3.58
C ASN A 99 14.21 0.77 -2.87
N MET A 100 13.31 0.11 -3.60
CA MET A 100 12.17 -0.62 -3.02
C MET A 100 12.64 -1.73 -2.06
N ALA A 101 13.63 -2.53 -2.45
CA ALA A 101 14.18 -3.56 -1.58
C ALA A 101 14.77 -3.00 -0.28
N ARG A 102 15.37 -1.80 -0.34
CA ARG A 102 15.92 -1.14 0.85
C ARG A 102 14.82 -0.58 1.75
N ILE A 103 13.74 -0.04 1.18
CA ILE A 103 12.58 0.40 1.95
C ILE A 103 12.02 -0.78 2.76
N ALA A 104 11.85 -1.95 2.13
CA ALA A 104 11.36 -3.13 2.83
C ALA A 104 12.31 -3.58 3.95
N GLN A 105 13.62 -3.50 3.73
CA GLN A 105 14.62 -3.81 4.75
C GLN A 105 14.61 -2.85 5.94
N ASN A 106 14.41 -1.55 5.70
CA ASN A 106 14.49 -0.53 6.75
C ASN A 106 13.21 -0.43 7.59
N ARG A 107 12.10 -0.97 7.09
CA ARG A 107 10.76 -0.85 7.69
C ARG A 107 10.26 -2.14 8.34
N ALA A 108 10.99 -3.24 8.14
CA ALA A 108 10.82 -4.48 8.88
C ALA A 108 11.58 -4.41 10.19
#